data_AF-A0A3N5XBW6-F1
#
_entry.id   AF-A0A3N5XBW6-F1
#
_cell.length_a   1.000
_cell.length_b   1.000
_cell.length_c   1.000
_cell.angle_alpha   90.00
_cell.angle_beta   90.00
_cell.angle_gamma   90.00
#
_symmetry.space_group_name_H-M   'P 1'
#
loop_
_entity.id
_entity.type
_entity.pdbx_description
1 polymer ?
#
loop_
_entity_poly.entity_id
_entity_poly.type
_entity_poly.pdbx_seq_one_letter_code
_entity_poly.pdbx_strand_id
1 'polypeptide(L)'
;MPQLREVLPRIAVEFERARRYERTVTVAVFTLDPGVASVPAGTGGNGLNGAAALGGRSLAVVLASVVRQAMREIDLVTCDPAARCCVVVMPEIGLDEWRRSMTRMRQLCAARLGCPVRADIAVFPQDGWVFLDLVDAAQRHALADKPQPLGEAASNPAL
;
A
#
# COMPACT_ATOMS: atom_id res chain seq x y z
N MET A 1 -4.64 13.03 -6.55
CA MET A 1 -4.35 11.58 -6.69
C MET A 1 -5.39 10.99 -7.63
N PRO A 2 -4.99 10.20 -8.65
CA PRO A 2 -5.93 9.65 -9.62
C PRO A 2 -6.76 8.52 -9.01
N GLN A 3 -8.04 8.47 -9.38
CA GLN A 3 -8.96 7.40 -8.95
C GLN A 3 -8.80 6.16 -9.82
N LEU A 4 -9.22 4.99 -9.33
CA LEU A 4 -9.01 3.72 -10.03
C LEU A 4 -9.49 3.78 -11.48
N ARG A 5 -10.70 4.30 -11.71
CA ARG A 5 -11.31 4.47 -13.04
C ARG A 5 -10.46 5.26 -14.04
N GLU A 6 -9.66 6.22 -13.57
CA GLU A 6 -8.82 7.08 -14.40
C GLU A 6 -7.53 6.36 -14.82
N VAL A 7 -7.09 5.38 -14.02
CA VAL A 7 -5.84 4.64 -14.24
C VAL A 7 -6.09 3.28 -14.90
N LEU A 8 -7.32 2.76 -14.87
CA LEU A 8 -7.71 1.47 -15.47
C LEU A 8 -7.22 1.28 -16.92
N PRO A 9 -7.32 2.25 -17.84
CA PRO A 9 -6.81 2.07 -19.21
C PRO A 9 -5.31 1.81 -19.25
N ARG A 10 -4.53 2.47 -18.37
CA ARG A 10 -3.08 2.27 -18.27
C ARG A 10 -2.75 0.92 -17.64
N ILE A 11 -3.51 0.51 -16.62
CA ILE A 11 -3.37 -0.82 -16.01
C ILE A 11 -3.62 -1.91 -17.06
N ALA A 12 -4.67 -1.77 -17.86
CA ALA A 12 -5.00 -2.73 -18.92
C ALA A 12 -3.82 -2.90 -19.91
N VAL A 13 -3.21 -1.78 -20.34
CA VAL A 13 -2.03 -1.81 -21.21
C VAL A 13 -0.85 -2.55 -20.57
N GLU A 14 -0.57 -2.33 -19.29
CA GLU A 14 0.51 -3.03 -18.59
C GLU A 14 0.23 -4.53 -18.44
N PHE A 15 -1.02 -4.93 -18.21
CA PHE A 15 -1.41 -6.34 -18.17
C PHE A 15 -1.31 -7.02 -19.55
N GLU A 16 -1.70 -6.33 -20.62
CA GLU A 16 -1.51 -6.83 -21.98
C GLU A 16 -0.03 -7.00 -22.33
N ARG A 17 0.81 -6.04 -21.96
CA ARG A 17 2.27 -6.12 -22.12
C ARG A 17 2.84 -7.30 -21.34
N ALA A 18 2.44 -7.45 -20.08
CA ALA A 18 2.87 -8.56 -19.23
C ALA A 18 2.55 -9.91 -19.84
N ARG A 19 1.33 -10.07 -20.40
CA ARG A 19 0.93 -11.27 -21.15
C ARG A 19 1.78 -11.48 -22.40
N ARG A 20 1.95 -10.44 -23.21
CA ARG A 20 2.66 -10.54 -24.50
C ARG A 20 4.14 -10.87 -24.34
N TYR A 21 4.77 -10.37 -23.28
CA TYR A 21 6.22 -10.50 -23.07
C TYR A 21 6.60 -11.46 -21.94
N GLU A 22 5.62 -12.22 -21.41
CA GLU A 22 5.81 -13.15 -20.29
C GLU A 22 6.49 -12.48 -19.08
N ARG A 23 6.08 -11.24 -18.80
CA ARG A 23 6.59 -10.44 -17.67
C ARG A 23 5.63 -10.49 -16.49
N THR A 24 6.17 -10.28 -15.30
CA THR A 24 5.37 -10.18 -14.09
C THR A 24 4.77 -8.79 -13.94
N VAL A 25 3.59 -8.71 -13.33
CA VAL A 25 3.04 -7.45 -12.80
C VAL A 25 2.63 -7.72 -11.37
N THR A 26 3.15 -6.93 -10.43
CA THR A 26 2.76 -7.04 -9.03
C THR A 26 1.70 -5.99 -8.71
N VAL A 27 0.61 -6.43 -8.09
CA VAL A 27 -0.43 -5.56 -7.52
C VAL A 27 -0.27 -5.55 -6.01
N ALA A 28 0.01 -4.39 -5.44
CA ALA A 28 0.05 -4.17 -4.00
C ALA A 28 -1.18 -3.40 -3.51
N VAL A 29 -1.68 -3.77 -2.34
CA VAL A 29 -2.74 -3.04 -1.65
C VAL A 29 -2.21 -2.58 -0.31
N PHE A 30 -2.32 -1.28 -0.03
CA PHE A 30 -2.00 -0.64 1.24
C PHE A 30 -3.28 -0.20 1.93
N THR A 31 -3.39 -0.48 3.22
CA THR A 31 -4.52 -0.06 4.07
C THR A 31 -3.99 0.47 5.39
N LEU A 32 -4.67 1.47 5.94
CA LEU A 32 -4.39 1.94 7.30
C LEU A 32 -5.14 1.05 8.28
N ASP A 33 -4.53 0.80 9.43
CA ASP A 33 -5.23 0.11 10.51
C ASP A 33 -6.22 1.07 11.20
N PRO A 34 -7.54 0.85 11.09
CA PRO A 34 -8.52 1.71 11.74
C PRO A 34 -8.48 1.57 13.28
N GLY A 35 -7.91 0.49 13.81
CA GLY A 35 -7.88 0.20 15.25
C GLY A 35 -6.88 1.02 16.06
N VAL A 36 -5.98 1.79 15.42
CA VAL A 36 -4.87 2.50 16.08
C VAL A 36 -5.03 4.02 16.01
N ALA A 37 -6.07 4.52 15.35
CA ALA A 37 -6.41 5.95 15.36
C ALA A 37 -7.02 6.43 16.71
N SER A 38 -7.13 5.54 17.70
CA SER A 38 -7.55 5.88 19.07
C SER A 38 -6.34 5.92 20.00
N VAL A 39 -5.56 7.00 19.91
CA VAL A 39 -4.72 7.43 21.03
C VAL A 39 -5.67 7.96 22.12
N PRO A 40 -5.57 7.52 23.39
CA PRO A 40 -6.42 8.05 24.45
C PRO A 40 -6.14 9.54 24.61
N ALA A 41 -7.22 10.33 24.72
CA ALA A 41 -7.15 11.75 25.04
C ALA A 41 -6.44 11.92 26.41
N GLY A 42 -5.14 12.18 26.37
CA GLY A 42 -4.30 12.25 27.56
C GLY A 42 -3.03 13.05 27.28
N THR A 43 -3.12 14.34 27.60
CA THR A 43 -2.03 15.20 28.10
C THR A 43 -0.87 15.54 27.13
N GLY A 44 -0.97 16.75 26.56
CA GLY A 44 0.17 17.67 26.38
C GLY A 44 1.33 17.22 25.48
N GLY A 45 1.20 17.40 24.16
CA GLY A 45 2.32 17.31 23.24
C GLY A 45 1.93 17.76 21.84
N ASN A 46 2.54 18.84 21.36
CA ASN A 46 2.24 19.46 20.06
C ASN A 46 2.89 18.66 18.91
N GLY A 47 2.34 17.48 18.59
CA GLY A 47 2.88 16.59 17.57
C GLY A 47 1.80 15.78 16.85
N LEU A 48 1.37 16.27 15.69
CA LEU A 48 0.81 15.48 14.59
C LEU A 48 -0.38 14.54 14.92
N ASN A 49 -1.47 15.09 15.44
CA ASN A 49 -2.81 14.46 15.42
C ASN A 49 -3.45 14.43 14.01
N GLY A 50 -2.67 14.17 12.96
CA GLY A 50 -3.10 14.30 11.57
C GLY A 50 -4.09 13.20 11.15
N ALA A 51 -3.85 11.94 11.54
CA ALA A 51 -4.61 10.81 11.04
C ALA A 51 -6.03 10.69 11.63
N ALA A 52 -6.24 11.08 12.88
CA ALA A 52 -7.55 11.02 13.54
C ALA A 52 -8.50 12.16 13.08
N ALA A 53 -7.95 13.29 12.61
CA ALA A 53 -8.72 14.45 12.14
C ALA A 53 -9.11 14.36 10.65
N LEU A 54 -8.40 13.54 9.87
CA LEU A 54 -8.69 13.31 8.46
C LEU A 54 -9.72 12.18 8.34
N GLY A 55 -10.96 12.50 7.94
CA GLY A 55 -11.98 11.48 7.70
C GLY A 55 -11.50 10.38 6.72
N GLY A 56 -12.10 9.18 6.77
CA GLY A 56 -11.60 8.00 6.05
C GLY A 56 -11.35 8.14 4.54
N ARG A 57 -12.08 9.04 3.85
CA ARG A 57 -11.85 9.38 2.43
C ARG A 57 -10.56 10.18 2.21
N SER A 58 -10.21 11.06 3.16
CA SER A 58 -8.99 11.85 3.10
C SER A 58 -7.75 10.98 3.35
N LEU A 59 -7.86 10.00 4.24
CA LEU A 59 -6.77 9.10 4.58
C LEU A 59 -6.25 8.25 3.41
N ALA A 60 -7.14 7.68 2.59
CA ALA A 60 -6.73 6.90 1.42
C ALA A 60 -5.94 7.75 0.40
N VAL A 61 -6.33 9.02 0.24
CA VAL A 61 -5.64 9.97 -0.65
C VAL A 61 -4.27 10.36 -0.09
N VAL A 62 -4.17 10.58 1.22
CA VAL A 62 -2.89 10.89 1.88
C VAL A 62 -1.96 9.68 1.83
N LEU A 63 -2.45 8.47 2.10
CA LEU A 63 -1.72 7.22 1.95
C LEU A 63 -1.19 7.07 0.52
N ALA A 64 -2.04 7.22 -0.50
CA ALA A 64 -1.63 7.13 -1.89
C ALA A 64 -0.59 8.20 -2.26
N SER A 65 -0.67 9.39 -1.67
CA SER A 65 0.34 10.45 -1.88
C SER A 65 1.70 10.07 -1.28
N VAL A 66 1.72 9.50 -0.08
CA VAL A 66 2.94 9.03 0.57
C VAL A 66 3.56 7.87 -0.20
N VAL A 67 2.74 6.89 -0.60
CA VAL A 67 3.17 5.73 -1.40
C VAL A 67 3.74 6.22 -2.73
N ARG A 68 3.06 7.13 -3.43
CA ARG A 68 3.53 7.66 -4.72
C ARG A 68 4.92 8.27 -4.67
N GLN A 69 5.30 8.92 -3.57
CA GLN A 69 6.64 9.52 -3.44
C GLN A 69 7.76 8.49 -3.34
N ALA A 70 7.44 7.23 -3.04
CA ALA A 70 8.43 6.16 -2.90
C ALA A 70 8.46 5.20 -4.09
N MET A 71 7.51 5.33 -5.02
CA MET A 71 7.37 4.48 -6.20
C MET A 71 8.08 5.09 -7.41
N ARG A 72 8.42 4.23 -8.38
CA ARG A 72 8.98 4.66 -9.67
C ARG A 72 7.91 5.38 -10.48
N GLU A 73 8.33 6.19 -11.45
CA GLU A 73 7.38 6.91 -12.31
C GLU A 73 6.44 5.96 -13.06
N ILE A 74 6.97 4.82 -13.51
CA ILE A 74 6.27 3.76 -14.25
C ILE A 74 5.24 3.00 -13.40
N ASP A 75 5.40 3.00 -12.08
CA ASP A 75 4.45 2.36 -11.18
C ASP A 75 3.15 3.16 -11.19
N LEU A 76 2.00 2.48 -11.18
CA LEU A 76 0.70 3.12 -11.20
C LEU A 76 0.14 3.12 -9.79
N VAL A 77 0.00 4.31 -9.19
CA VAL A 77 -0.58 4.46 -7.85
C VAL A 77 -1.96 5.04 -7.96
N THR A 78 -2.94 4.37 -7.36
CA THR A 78 -4.31 4.84 -7.27
C THR A 78 -4.86 4.65 -5.87
N CYS A 79 -5.98 5.31 -5.58
CA CYS A 79 -6.70 5.17 -4.33
C CYS A 79 -8.13 4.70 -4.59
N ASP A 80 -8.63 3.88 -3.68
CA ASP A 80 -10.05 3.59 -3.54
C ASP A 80 -10.52 4.18 -2.20
N PRO A 81 -11.15 5.37 -2.22
CA PRO A 81 -11.68 5.99 -1.02
C PRO A 81 -12.82 5.21 -0.36
N ALA A 82 -13.52 4.34 -1.09
CA ALA A 82 -14.61 3.52 -0.55
C ALA A 82 -14.04 2.34 0.24
N ALA A 83 -13.05 1.64 -0.32
CA ALA A 83 -12.31 0.57 0.37
C ALA A 83 -11.25 1.10 1.37
N ARG A 84 -11.04 2.43 1.41
CA ARG A 84 -10.01 3.11 2.21
C ARG A 84 -8.61 2.54 1.99
N CYS A 85 -8.31 2.16 0.75
CA CYS A 85 -7.04 1.54 0.39
C CYS A 85 -6.34 2.32 -0.73
N CYS A 86 -5.03 2.09 -0.84
CA CYS A 86 -4.23 2.49 -1.96
C CYS A 86 -3.82 1.24 -2.72
N VAL A 87 -3.99 1.26 -4.05
CA VAL A 87 -3.59 0.17 -4.94
C VAL A 87 -2.40 0.65 -5.75
N VAL A 88 -1.36 -0.18 -5.83
CA VAL A 88 -0.16 0.06 -6.62
C VAL A 88 0.00 -1.07 -7.62
N VAL A 89 0.20 -0.72 -8.90
CA VAL A 89 0.57 -1.68 -9.95
C VAL A 89 2.01 -1.43 -10.35
N MET A 90 2.85 -2.45 -10.23
CA MET A 90 4.29 -2.39 -10.46
C MET A 90 4.66 -3.38 -11.57
N PRO A 91 4.88 -2.90 -12.80
CA PRO A 91 5.37 -3.73 -13.89
C PRO A 91 6.76 -4.29 -13.58
N GLU A 92 7.01 -5.52 -13.99
CA GLU A 92 8.31 -6.20 -13.94
C GLU A 92 8.90 -6.37 -12.53
N ILE A 93 8.09 -6.18 -11.49
CA ILE A 93 8.43 -6.52 -10.12
C ILE A 93 7.88 -7.91 -9.81
N GLY A 94 8.73 -8.77 -9.24
CA GLY A 94 8.34 -10.10 -8.75
C GLY A 94 8.11 -10.13 -7.24
N LEU A 95 7.57 -11.25 -6.75
CA LEU A 95 7.24 -11.49 -5.34
C LEU A 95 8.43 -11.24 -4.40
N ASP A 96 9.63 -11.72 -4.76
CA ASP A 96 10.80 -11.62 -3.88
C ASP A 96 11.37 -10.21 -3.80
N GLU A 97 11.40 -9.48 -4.92
CA GLU A 97 11.85 -8.09 -4.95
C GLU A 97 10.91 -7.20 -4.12
N TRP A 98 9.60 -7.43 -4.25
CA TRP A 98 8.62 -6.73 -3.44
C TRP A 98 8.75 -7.07 -1.95
N ARG A 99 8.84 -8.35 -1.58
CA ARG A 99 8.98 -8.78 -0.17
C ARG A 99 10.15 -8.09 0.51
N ARG A 100 11.30 -7.96 -0.17
CA ARG A 100 12.47 -7.23 0.34
C ARG A 100 12.24 -5.73 0.53
N SER A 101 11.32 -5.13 -0.23
CA SER A 101 11.02 -3.70 -0.20
C SER A 101 9.82 -3.35 0.68
N MET A 102 8.96 -4.32 0.97
CA MET A 102 7.72 -4.16 1.74
C MET A 102 7.96 -3.57 3.12
N THR A 103 8.91 -4.12 3.89
CA THR A 103 9.21 -3.65 5.25
C THR A 103 9.60 -2.17 5.24
N ARG A 104 10.50 -1.76 4.32
CA ARG A 104 10.88 -0.35 4.14
C ARG A 104 9.68 0.51 3.78
N MET A 105 8.78 0.00 2.93
CA MET A 105 7.60 0.76 2.50
C MET A 105 6.60 0.97 3.62
N ARG A 106 6.32 -0.06 4.41
CA ARG A 106 5.46 0.03 5.59
C ARG A 106 6.05 1.00 6.61
N GLN A 107 7.35 0.93 6.88
CA GLN A 107 8.04 1.85 7.79
C GLN A 107 7.98 3.29 7.32
N LEU A 108 8.25 3.55 6.03
CA LEU A 108 8.15 4.89 5.44
C LEU A 108 6.73 5.46 5.59
N CYS A 109 5.72 4.65 5.24
CA CYS A 109 4.33 5.07 5.34
C CYS A 109 3.94 5.31 6.80
N ALA A 110 4.28 4.40 7.70
CA ALA A 110 3.97 4.54 9.12
C ALA A 110 4.62 5.77 9.74
N ALA A 111 5.90 6.03 9.43
CA ALA A 111 6.62 7.21 9.93
C ALA A 111 6.00 8.53 9.45
N ARG A 112 5.52 8.58 8.20
CA ARG A 112 4.91 9.79 7.62
C ARG A 112 3.46 10.00 8.03
N LEU A 113 2.72 8.92 8.27
CA LEU A 113 1.30 8.96 8.57
C LEU A 113 0.99 8.89 10.06
N GLY A 114 1.99 8.54 10.90
CA GLY A 114 1.83 8.39 12.34
C GLY A 114 0.92 7.21 12.74
N CYS A 115 0.68 6.25 11.85
CA CYS A 115 -0.16 5.09 12.12
C CYS A 115 0.33 3.83 11.37
N PRO A 116 0.11 2.62 11.93
CA PRO A 116 0.50 1.39 11.27
C PRO A 116 -0.20 1.20 9.92
N VAL A 117 0.57 0.74 8.94
CA VAL A 117 0.08 0.46 7.59
C VAL A 117 0.19 -1.04 7.36
N ARG A 118 -0.92 -1.65 6.95
CA ARG A 118 -0.96 -3.01 6.44
C ARG A 118 -0.80 -2.96 4.94
N ALA A 119 -0.07 -3.91 4.39
CA ALA A 119 0.09 -4.00 2.95
C ALA A 119 0.32 -5.43 2.54
N ASP A 120 -0.13 -5.83 1.36
CA ASP A 120 0.25 -7.12 0.78
C ASP A 120 0.13 -7.06 -0.74
N ILE A 121 0.52 -8.15 -1.41
CA ILE A 121 0.53 -8.26 -2.86
C ILE A 121 -0.16 -9.51 -3.40
N ALA A 122 -0.47 -9.42 -4.68
CA ALA A 122 -0.69 -10.54 -5.58
C ALA A 122 0.11 -10.29 -6.87
N VAL A 123 0.54 -11.36 -7.54
CA VAL A 123 1.44 -11.29 -8.69
C VAL A 123 0.78 -11.93 -9.91
N PHE A 124 0.79 -11.20 -11.02
CA PHE A 124 0.44 -11.67 -12.35
C PHE A 124 1.70 -12.18 -13.08
N PRO A 125 1.63 -13.21 -13.93
CA PRO A 125 0.44 -14.01 -14.24
C PRO A 125 0.11 -15.03 -13.16
N GLN A 126 -1.19 -15.23 -12.94
CA GLN A 126 -1.77 -16.35 -12.20
C GLN A 126 -2.97 -16.86 -13.00
N ASP A 127 -3.14 -18.18 -13.09
CA ASP A 127 -4.09 -18.78 -14.04
C ASP A 127 -5.51 -18.26 -13.85
N GLY A 128 -6.06 -17.68 -14.93
CA GLY A 128 -7.42 -17.14 -14.99
C GLY A 128 -7.63 -15.80 -14.28
N TRP A 129 -6.61 -15.24 -13.60
CA TRP A 129 -6.79 -14.02 -12.80
C TRP A 129 -6.71 -12.75 -13.66
N VAL A 130 -7.64 -11.83 -13.40
CA VAL A 130 -7.63 -10.45 -13.91
C VAL A 130 -7.19 -9.47 -12.83
N PHE A 131 -7.04 -8.19 -13.19
CA PHE A 131 -6.60 -7.14 -12.26
C PHE A 131 -7.42 -7.10 -10.96
N LEU A 132 -8.75 -7.20 -11.05
CA LEU A 132 -9.61 -7.16 -9.86
C LEU A 132 -9.39 -8.36 -8.93
N ASP A 133 -9.17 -9.56 -9.49
CA ASP A 133 -8.87 -10.75 -8.67
C ASP A 133 -7.57 -10.59 -7.87
N LEU A 134 -6.56 -9.94 -8.48
CA LEU A 134 -5.29 -9.63 -7.83
C LEU A 134 -5.46 -8.59 -6.72
N VAL A 135 -6.29 -7.57 -6.93
CA VAL A 135 -6.62 -6.59 -5.88
C VAL A 135 -7.31 -7.27 -4.72
N ASP A 136 -8.32 -8.10 -4.99
CA ASP A 136 -9.07 -8.83 -3.96
C ASP A 136 -8.17 -9.81 -3.19
N ALA A 137 -7.26 -10.51 -3.87
CA ALA A 137 -6.29 -11.37 -3.23
C ALA A 137 -5.32 -10.58 -2.32
N ALA A 138 -4.70 -9.52 -2.85
CA ALA A 138 -3.79 -8.68 -2.10
C ALA A 138 -4.47 -8.03 -0.89
N GLN A 139 -5.71 -7.59 -1.03
CA GLN A 139 -6.49 -7.00 0.06
C GLN A 139 -6.81 -8.03 1.15
N ARG A 140 -7.21 -9.25 0.78
CA ARG A 140 -7.44 -10.34 1.75
C ARG A 140 -6.17 -10.68 2.52
N HIS A 141 -5.02 -10.76 1.84
CA HIS A 141 -3.74 -11.02 2.50
C HIS A 141 -3.35 -9.87 3.44
N ALA A 142 -3.52 -8.62 3.02
CA ALA A 142 -3.23 -7.45 3.84
C ALA A 142 -4.11 -7.38 5.11
N LEU A 143 -5.36 -7.82 5.03
CA LEU A 143 -6.27 -7.88 6.19
C LEU A 143 -5.91 -9.01 7.14
N ALA A 144 -5.44 -10.15 6.61
CA ALA A 144 -4.96 -11.28 7.40
C ALA A 144 -3.61 -10.99 8.08
N ASP A 145 -2.80 -10.11 7.50
CA ASP A 145 -1.52 -9.69 8.07
C ASP A 145 -1.72 -8.81 9.31
N LYS A 146 -0.86 -9.03 10.32
CA LYS A 146 -0.89 -8.22 11.54
C LYS A 146 -0.14 -6.90 11.28
N PRO A 147 -0.66 -5.77 11.77
CA PRO A 147 0.04 -4.50 11.64
C PRO A 147 1.38 -4.58 12.39
N GLN A 148 2.46 -4.12 11.76
CA GLN A 148 3.73 -3.95 12.47
C GLN A 148 3.61 -2.72 13.39
N PRO A 149 3.98 -2.83 14.69
CA PRO A 149 3.91 -1.70 15.60
C PRO A 149 4.87 -0.57 15.19
N LEU A 150 4.42 0.69 15.34
CA LEU A 150 5.32 1.85 15.31
C LEU A 150 6.23 1.77 16.55
N GLY A 151 7.41 1.17 16.45
CA GLY A 151 8.36 1.22 17.56
C GLY A 151 9.38 0.09 17.66
N GLU A 152 9.24 -1.03 16.94
CA GLU A 152 10.37 -1.97 16.81
C GLU A 152 11.30 -1.49 15.69
N ALA A 153 11.94 -0.34 15.95
CA ALA A 153 13.28 -0.15 15.44
C ALA A 153 14.09 -1.35 15.96
N ALA A 154 14.69 -2.09 15.04
CA ALA A 154 15.60 -3.17 15.36
C ALA A 154 16.50 -2.72 16.53
N SER A 155 16.38 -3.40 17.67
CA SER A 155 17.46 -3.42 18.65
C SER A 155 18.65 -3.97 17.88
N ASN A 156 19.54 -3.06 17.51
CA ASN A 156 20.80 -3.36 16.88
C ASN A 156 21.60 -4.21 17.89
N PRO A 157 21.87 -5.51 17.66
CA PRO A 157 22.83 -6.20 18.50
C PRO A 157 24.20 -5.63 18.16
N ALA A 158 24.81 -5.00 19.16
CA ALA A 158 26.17 -4.49 19.10
C ALA A 158 27.13 -5.53 18.51
N LEU A 159 27.95 -5.09 17.55
CA LEU A 159 29.29 -5.60 17.27
C LEU A 159 30.19 -4.41 16.94
#